data_AF-A0A387C358-F1
#
_entry.id   AF-A0A387C358-F1
#
_cell.length_a   1.000
_cell.length_b   1.000
_cell.length_c   1.000
_cell.angle_alpha   90.00
_cell.angle_beta   90.00
_cell.angle_gamma   90.00
#
_symmetry.space_group_name_H-M   'P 1'
#
loop_
_entity.id
_entity.type
_entity.pdbx_description
1 polymer ?
#
loop_
_entity_poly.entity_id
_entity_poly.type
_entity_poly.pdbx_seq_one_letter_code
_entity_poly.pdbx_strand_id
1 'polypeptide(L)' 'MTVARVFALVWGALAISWGLFLIIRRNWLSELARELKQQNGMRIAFGSQSPVWMLAGGIAFVVLGIACLTALGVVALR' A
#
# COMPACT_ATOMS: atom_id res chain seq x y z
N MET A 1 24.53 -16.23 1.48
CA MET A 1 23.34 -15.56 0.90
C MET A 1 23.80 -14.36 0.09
N THR A 2 23.28 -14.16 -1.13
CA THR A 2 23.60 -12.97 -1.93
C THR A 2 22.93 -11.73 -1.32
N VAL A 3 23.57 -10.57 -1.40
CA VAL A 3 23.06 -9.29 -0.85
C VAL A 3 21.63 -9.00 -1.35
N ALA A 4 21.34 -9.35 -2.60
CA ALA A 4 20.01 -9.22 -3.19
C ALA A 4 18.93 -10.05 -2.48
N ARG A 5 19.23 -11.29 -2.04
CA ARG A 5 18.27 -12.14 -1.31
C ARG A 5 17.96 -11.59 0.07
N VAL A 6 18.98 -11.09 0.79
CA VAL A 6 18.79 -10.48 2.12
C VAL A 6 17.97 -9.20 2.00
N PHE A 7 18.30 -8.33 1.05
CA PHE A 7 17.55 -7.12 0.76
C PHE A 7 16.08 -7.44 0.47
N ALA A 8 15.82 -8.39 -0.43
CA ALA A 8 14.46 -8.71 -0.82
C ALA A 8 13.63 -9.36 0.31
N LEU A 9 14.24 -10.17 1.17
CA LEU A 9 13.55 -10.74 2.34
C LEU A 9 13.17 -9.65 3.35
N VAL A 10 14.11 -8.75 3.68
CA VAL A 10 13.87 -7.68 4.66
C VAL A 10 12.83 -6.69 4.14
N TRP A 11 13.00 -6.20 2.90
CA TRP A 11 12.08 -5.23 2.31
C TRP A 11 10.73 -5.85 1.95
N GLY A 12 10.70 -7.11 1.52
CA GLY A 12 9.46 -7.85 1.28
C GLY A 12 8.64 -8.03 2.56
N ALA A 13 9.28 -8.46 3.65
CA ALA A 13 8.61 -8.59 4.95
C ALA A 13 8.09 -7.25 5.49
N LEU A 14 8.88 -6.17 5.36
CA LEU A 14 8.46 -4.82 5.73
C LEU A 14 7.27 -4.34 4.89
N ALA A 15 7.31 -4.51 3.57
CA ALA A 15 6.23 -4.10 2.67
C ALA A 15 4.92 -4.83 2.97
N ILE A 16 4.99 -6.15 3.20
CA ILE A 16 3.81 -6.96 3.57
C ILE A 16 3.24 -6.49 4.91
N SER A 17 4.11 -6.31 5.92
CA SER A 17 3.70 -5.88 7.26
C SER A 17 3.06 -4.49 7.24
N TRP A 18 3.64 -3.57 6.47
CA TRP A 18 3.10 -2.22 6.31
C TRP A 18 1.79 -2.21 5.53
N GLY A 19 1.69 -3.00 4.46
CA GLY A 19 0.45 -3.19 3.70
C GLY A 19 -0.68 -3.71 4.59
N LEU A 20 -0.42 -4.75 5.39
CA LEU A 20 -1.40 -5.30 6.34
C LEU A 20 -1.82 -4.26 7.38
N PHE A 21 -0.86 -3.54 7.96
CA PHE A 21 -1.13 -2.50 8.93
C PHE A 21 -2.04 -1.41 8.36
N LEU A 22 -1.77 -0.94 7.15
CA LEU A 22 -2.59 0.07 6.47
C LEU A 22 -3.99 -0.45 6.12
N ILE A 23 -4.13 -1.72 5.74
CA ILE A 23 -5.44 -2.34 5.47
C ILE A 23 -6.26 -2.40 6.77
N ILE A 24 -5.67 -2.87 7.88
CA ILE A 24 -6.35 -2.96 9.18
C ILE A 24 -6.74 -1.57 9.68
N ARG A 25 -5.83 -0.59 9.56
CA ARG A 25 -6.05 0.79 9.99
C ARG A 25 -6.83 1.63 9.00
N ARG A 26 -7.25 1.08 7.84
CA ARG A 26 -7.93 1.83 6.78
C ARG A 26 -9.20 2.53 7.28
N ASN A 27 -10.01 1.83 8.07
CA ASN A 27 -11.27 2.39 8.59
C ASN A 27 -11.00 3.53 9.57
N TRP A 28 -10.05 3.34 10.49
CA TRP A 28 -9.64 4.37 11.44
C TRP A 28 -9.05 5.61 10.75
N LEU A 29 -8.22 5.42 9.72
CA LEU A 29 -7.68 6.53 8.92
C LEU A 29 -8.79 7.27 8.16
N SER A 30 -9.81 6.54 7.69
CA SER A 30 -10.95 7.14 6.99
C SER A 30 -11.85 7.93 7.95
N GLU A 31 -12.03 7.45 9.18
CA GLU A 31 -12.77 8.14 10.24
C GLU A 31 -12.01 9.38 10.74
N LEU A 32 -10.72 9.24 11.04
CA LEU A 32 -9.86 10.35 11.45
C LEU A 32 -9.82 11.47 10.39
N ALA A 33 -9.76 11.09 9.10
CA ALA A 33 -9.84 12.05 8.00
C ALA A 33 -11.20 12.75 7.92
N ARG A 34 -12.30 12.06 8.27
CA ARG A 34 -13.65 12.67 8.36
C ARG A 34 -13.78 13.61 9.55
N GLU A 35 -13.19 13.26 10.69
CA GLU A 35 -13.22 14.09 11.91
C GLU A 35 -12.37 15.36 11.75
N LEU A 36 -11.13 15.23 11.26
CA LEU A 36 -10.27 16.38 10.95
C LEU A 36 -10.93 17.32 9.91
N LYS A 37 -11.68 16.75 8.97
CA LYS A 37 -12.47 17.49 7.98
C LYS A 37 -13.63 18.27 8.62
N GLN A 38 -14.31 17.70 9.61
CA GLN A 38 -15.39 18.38 10.34
C GLN A 38 -14.84 19.50 11.25
N GLN A 39 -13.69 19.28 11.89
CA GLN A 39 -13.08 20.26 12.79
C GLN A 39 -12.46 21.46 12.06
N ASN A 40 -11.81 21.25 10.90
CA ASN A 40 -11.14 22.34 10.17
C ASN A 40 -12.03 23.08 9.16
N GLY A 41 -13.33 22.77 9.08
CA GLY A 41 -14.26 23.47 8.17
C GLY A 41 -13.87 23.39 6.68
N MET A 42 -13.01 22.45 6.29
CA MET A 42 -12.56 22.29 4.91
C MET A 42 -13.76 21.88 4.04
N ARG A 43 -14.29 22.86 3.28
CA ARG A 43 -15.16 22.57 2.14
C ARG A 43 -14.40 21.65 1.20
N ILE A 44 -15.03 20.52 0.86
CA ILE A 44 -14.49 19.55 -0.09
C ILE A 44 -14.22 20.31 -1.38
N ALA A 45 -12.96 20.63 -1.66
CA ALA A 45 -12.59 20.87 -3.04
C ALA A 45 -13.03 19.63 -3.80
N PHE A 46 -13.71 19.83 -4.92
CA PHE A 46 -14.19 18.85 -5.90
C PHE A 46 -13.04 18.00 -6.53
N GLY A 47 -12.06 17.60 -5.71
CA GLY A 47 -10.85 16.84 -6.03
C GLY A 47 -10.54 15.83 -4.94
N SER A 48 -11.52 15.42 -4.12
CA SER A 48 -11.39 14.21 -3.31
C SER A 48 -11.08 13.06 -4.25
N GLN A 49 -9.87 12.53 -4.14
CA GLN A 49 -9.30 11.40 -4.88
C GLN A 49 -10.42 10.49 -5.40
N SER A 50 -10.63 10.48 -6.73
CA SER A 50 -11.78 9.76 -7.27
C SER A 50 -11.68 8.29 -6.84
N PRO A 51 -12.79 7.67 -6.38
CA PRO A 51 -12.78 6.27 -5.95
C PRO A 51 -12.13 5.34 -6.98
N VAL A 52 -12.26 5.68 -8.26
CA VAL A 52 -11.64 4.98 -9.39
C VAL A 52 -10.11 5.10 -9.36
N TRP A 53 -9.55 6.28 -9.12
CA TRP A 53 -8.10 6.46 -9.01
C TRP A 53 -7.51 5.77 -7.78
N MET A 54 -8.25 5.74 -6.69
CA MET A 54 -7.84 5.01 -5.48
C MET A 54 -7.83 3.49 -5.72
N LEU A 55 -8.84 2.98 -6.43
CA LEU A 55 -8.94 1.58 -6.83
C LEU A 55 -7.85 1.21 -7.86
N ALA A 56 -7.63 2.06 -8.87
CA ALA A 56 -6.58 1.87 -9.87
C ALA A 56 -5.18 1.86 -9.23
N GLY A 57 -4.92 2.78 -8.29
CA GLY A 57 -3.68 2.79 -7.51
C GLY A 57 -3.52 1.50 -6.70
N GLY A 58 -4.56 1.06 -6.01
CA GLY A 58 -4.56 -0.22 -5.28
C GLY A 58 -4.24 -1.42 -6.18
N ILE A 59 -4.88 -1.50 -7.35
CA ILE A 59 -4.63 -2.57 -8.34
C ILE A 59 -3.18 -2.52 -8.83
N ALA A 60 -2.65 -1.34 -9.15
CA ALA A 60 -1.27 -1.19 -9.61
C ALA A 60 -0.26 -1.69 -8.55
N PHE A 61 -0.50 -1.39 -7.27
CA PHE A 61 0.32 -1.90 -6.17
C PHE A 61 0.22 -3.42 -6.00
N VAL A 62 -0.97 -4.00 -6.18
CA VAL A 62 -1.14 -5.47 -6.16
C VAL A 62 -0.36 -6.12 -7.30
N VAL A 63 -0.46 -5.58 -8.52
CA VAL A 63 0.27 -6.09 -9.69
C VAL A 63 1.79 -6.02 -9.47
N LEU A 64 2.29 -4.88 -8.98
CA LEU A 64 3.70 -4.73 -8.62
C LEU A 64 4.13 -5.70 -7.52
N GLY A 65 3.29 -5.93 -6.52
CA GLY A 65 3.53 -6.94 -5.48
C GLY A 65 3.67 -8.35 -6.05
N ILE A 66 2.76 -8.75 -6.95
CA ILE A 66 2.82 -10.05 -7.63
C ILE A 66 4.08 -10.15 -8.50
N ALA A 67 4.43 -9.10 -9.24
CA ALA A 67 5.65 -9.05 -10.05
C ALA A 67 6.92 -9.20 -9.19
N CYS A 68 6.97 -8.55 -8.03
CA CYS A 68 8.07 -8.70 -7.07
C CYS A 68 8.15 -10.12 -6.51
N LEU A 69 7.02 -10.72 -6.11
CA LEU A 69 6.98 -12.09 -5.57
C LEU A 69 7.39 -13.13 -6.62
N THR A 70 6.94 -12.97 -7.87
CA THR A 70 7.33 -13.84 -8.98
C THR A 70 8.81 -13.69 -9.32
N ALA A 71 9.33 -12.47 -9.39
CA ALA A 71 10.76 -12.23 -9.58
C ALA A 71 11.60 -12.85 -8.45
N LEU A 72 11.16 -12.74 -7.20
CA LEU A 72 11.77 -13.40 -6.05
C LEU A 72 11.75 -14.92 -6.17
N GLY A 73 10.62 -15.51 -6.56
CA GLY A 73 10.48 -16.94 -6.80
C GLY A 73 11.44 -17.43 -7.89
N VAL A 74 11.54 -16.70 -9.00
CA VAL A 74 12.47 -17.00 -10.09
C VAL A 74 13.94 -16.94 -9.63
N VAL A 75 14.31 -15.94 -8.82
CA VAL A 75 15.67 -15.79 -8.27
C VAL A 75 15.96 -16.80 -7.15
N ALA A 76 14.95 -17.30 -6.45
CA ALA A 76 15.11 -18.32 -5.42
C ALA A 76 15.24 -19.74 -6.00
N LEU A 77 14.58 -20.01 -7.13
CA LEU A 77 14.60 -21.29 -7.84
C LEU A 77 15.81 -21.46 -8.79
N ARG A 78 16.56 -20.38 -9.04
CA ARG A 78 17.88 -20.40 -9.69
C ARG A 78 18.99 -20.31 -8.64
#